data_AF-A0A969BKD7-F1
#
_entry.id   AF-A0A969BKD7-F1
#
_cell.length_a   1.000
_cell.length_b   1.000
_cell.length_c   1.000
_cell.angle_alpha   90.00
_cell.angle_beta   90.00
_cell.angle_gamma   90.00
#
_symmetry.space_group_name_H-M   'P 1'
#
loop_
_entity.id
_entity.type
_entity.pdbx_description
1 polymer ?
#
loop_
_entity_poly.entity_id
_entity_poly.type
_entity_poly.pdbx_seq_one_letter_code
_entity_poly.pdbx_strand_id
1 'polypeptide(L)'
;MKYPETMKADSTDSYFDTNVPDPYRWLEDDRSAETEAWVKAENDVTFGYLNNIPYRDKIKQRLESIYNYERLSAPFKEGDYYYYYKNDGLQNHSVLYRKQGETGEPEVFLDPNTFSADGTVGLSGVSFTKDGSLAAYLISDGGSDWRKAVVIRAADKVILEDTLKDIKFSGLSWRGTEGFYYSSYDKPKGSELSAKTQYHKLMFHKLGTPQSDDKQIFGGDENPRRYIFAGLTDDERFLVFGAANTTTGGELYVQDLTVANSRPVAVVDNFDNNHNVIANDGTRLIIQTNLNAPNNKVIEVDFANPSPENWKDIIPEAESVLNAGSAGGKLFAEYTVDVKSQVKQYDLHGKFEREIVLPGIGNASGFGGKPADKDIFYSFTSFTYPTTIFKYNIASGKSTLYEAPTVDFNPDEYETRQVFYASKDGTKIPMFIVHKKGLELNGKNPTLLYGYGGFNVSLTPGFVPSRIVWLENGGVFAQPNLRGGGEYGEKWHLAGTKLQKQNVFDDFIAA
;
A
#
# COMPACT_ATOMS: atom_id res chain seq x y z
N MET A 1 -5.64 38.66 12.65
CA MET A 1 -6.43 37.41 12.53
C MET A 1 -7.11 37.18 13.87
N LYS A 2 -8.40 36.84 13.88
CA LYS A 2 -9.14 36.49 15.10
C LYS A 2 -9.59 35.04 14.94
N TYR A 3 -9.13 34.16 15.82
CA TYR A 3 -9.53 32.75 15.82
C TYR A 3 -10.94 32.58 16.39
N PRO A 4 -11.66 31.50 16.03
CA PRO A 4 -12.89 31.13 16.71
C PRO A 4 -12.64 30.93 18.20
N GLU A 5 -13.65 31.18 19.01
CA GLU A 5 -13.57 30.84 20.43
C GLU A 5 -13.74 29.32 20.59
N THR A 6 -12.74 28.68 21.18
CA THR A 6 -12.80 27.25 21.51
C THR A 6 -13.00 27.10 23.01
N MET A 7 -14.20 26.67 23.39
CA MET A 7 -14.57 26.44 24.79
C MET A 7 -13.64 25.39 25.42
N LYS A 8 -13.26 25.63 26.68
CA LYS A 8 -12.49 24.69 27.49
C LYS A 8 -13.43 24.02 28.48
N ALA A 9 -13.63 22.72 28.34
CA ALA A 9 -14.37 21.91 29.28
C ALA A 9 -13.51 21.57 30.51
N ASP A 10 -14.17 21.19 31.61
CA ASP A 10 -13.50 20.74 32.84
C ASP A 10 -13.16 19.23 32.83
N SER A 11 -13.19 18.59 31.67
CA SER A 11 -12.87 17.17 31.51
C SER A 11 -11.44 16.86 31.95
N THR A 12 -11.30 15.81 32.75
CA THR A 12 -10.03 15.32 33.26
C THR A 12 -10.10 13.80 33.35
N ASP A 13 -9.10 13.13 32.80
CA ASP A 13 -8.93 11.68 32.95
C ASP A 13 -7.83 11.38 33.96
N SER A 14 -7.91 10.21 34.61
CA SER A 14 -6.88 9.72 35.52
C SER A 14 -6.13 8.55 34.88
N TYR A 15 -4.80 8.68 34.80
CA TYR A 15 -3.90 7.62 34.37
C TYR A 15 -3.01 7.23 35.57
N PHE A 16 -3.32 6.10 36.20
CA PHE A 16 -2.79 5.75 37.52
C PHE A 16 -3.08 6.87 38.53
N ASP A 17 -2.06 7.44 39.17
CA ASP A 17 -2.21 8.52 40.15
C ASP A 17 -2.07 9.94 39.55
N THR A 18 -1.99 10.06 38.21
CA THR A 18 -1.84 11.35 37.52
C THR A 18 -3.14 11.77 36.86
N ASN A 19 -3.64 12.95 37.23
CA ASN A 19 -4.77 13.58 36.56
C ASN A 19 -4.28 14.39 35.36
N VAL A 20 -4.90 14.17 34.20
CA VAL A 20 -4.58 14.82 32.93
C VAL A 20 -5.82 15.57 32.43
N PRO A 21 -5.83 16.91 32.49
CA PRO A 21 -6.91 17.71 31.93
C PRO A 21 -6.97 17.56 30.40
N ASP A 22 -8.18 17.41 29.88
CA ASP A 22 -8.46 17.37 28.46
C ASP A 22 -9.55 18.38 28.11
N PRO A 23 -9.22 19.69 28.05
CA PRO A 23 -10.21 20.75 27.94
C PRO A 23 -10.96 20.76 26.60
N TYR A 24 -10.51 19.98 25.61
CA TYR A 24 -11.09 19.95 24.27
C TYR A 24 -11.76 18.61 23.94
N ARG A 25 -12.00 17.76 24.95
CA ARG A 25 -12.70 16.47 24.82
C ARG A 25 -14.00 16.55 24.02
N TRP A 26 -14.74 17.67 24.13
CA TRP A 26 -16.01 17.83 23.42
C TRP A 26 -15.86 17.79 21.90
N LEU A 27 -14.67 18.11 21.35
CA LEU A 27 -14.37 17.99 19.91
C LEU A 27 -14.22 16.53 19.45
N GLU A 28 -14.15 15.55 20.37
CA GLU A 28 -14.12 14.12 20.01
C GLU A 28 -15.49 13.61 19.52
N ASP A 29 -16.61 14.29 19.83
CA ASP A 29 -17.92 13.93 19.29
C ASP A 29 -18.08 14.48 17.87
N ASP A 30 -17.77 13.62 16.90
CA ASP A 30 -17.82 13.88 15.46
C ASP A 30 -19.24 14.10 14.91
N ARG A 31 -20.28 13.90 15.73
CA ARG A 31 -21.68 14.04 15.33
C ARG A 31 -22.40 15.18 16.07
N SER A 32 -21.70 15.89 16.96
CA SER A 32 -22.30 17.01 17.67
C SER A 32 -22.42 18.25 16.77
N ALA A 33 -23.50 19.00 16.93
CA ALA A 33 -23.69 20.27 16.23
C ALA A 33 -22.64 21.32 16.62
N GLU A 34 -22.07 21.20 17.83
CA GLU A 34 -21.03 22.11 18.34
C GLU A 34 -19.71 21.88 17.60
N THR A 35 -19.27 20.62 17.44
CA THR A 35 -18.08 20.26 16.67
C THR A 35 -18.22 20.67 15.20
N GLU A 36 -19.38 20.42 14.59
CA GLU A 36 -19.65 20.83 13.20
C GLU A 36 -19.53 22.36 13.03
N ALA A 37 -20.14 23.12 13.94
CA ALA A 37 -20.07 24.58 13.92
C ALA A 37 -18.64 25.10 14.12
N TRP A 38 -17.87 24.47 15.00
CA TRP A 38 -16.46 24.81 15.25
C TRP A 38 -15.58 24.55 14.03
N VAL A 39 -15.71 23.37 13.39
CA VAL A 39 -14.98 23.03 12.16
C VAL A 39 -15.27 24.03 11.05
N LYS A 40 -16.54 24.44 10.89
CA LYS A 40 -16.91 25.46 9.91
C LYS A 40 -16.24 26.81 10.22
N ALA A 41 -16.26 27.25 11.48
CA ALA A 41 -15.67 28.52 11.88
C ALA A 41 -14.14 28.54 11.72
N GLU A 42 -13.45 27.44 12.01
CA GLU A 42 -12.01 27.29 11.76
C GLU A 42 -11.70 27.37 10.26
N ASN A 43 -12.46 26.67 9.43
CA ASN A 43 -12.33 26.76 7.97
C ASN A 43 -12.52 28.19 7.45
N ASP A 44 -13.51 28.94 7.96
CA ASP A 44 -13.74 30.33 7.58
C ASP A 44 -12.51 31.21 7.88
N VAL A 45 -11.84 31.02 9.03
CA VAL A 45 -10.61 31.74 9.38
C VAL A 45 -9.44 31.29 8.50
N THR A 46 -9.27 29.99 8.29
CA THR A 46 -8.21 29.44 7.43
C THR A 46 -8.32 29.96 6.00
N PHE A 47 -9.48 29.85 5.36
CA PHE A 47 -9.67 30.34 4.00
C PHE A 47 -9.67 31.88 3.95
N GLY A 48 -10.17 32.55 4.99
CA GLY A 48 -10.00 33.99 5.16
C GLY A 48 -8.52 34.41 5.10
N TYR A 49 -7.61 33.65 5.71
CA TYR A 49 -6.17 33.91 5.62
C TYR A 49 -5.59 33.52 4.25
N LEU A 50 -5.80 32.28 3.81
CA LEU A 50 -5.21 31.74 2.59
C LEU A 50 -5.65 32.51 1.34
N ASN A 51 -6.87 33.04 1.29
CA ASN A 51 -7.38 33.84 0.17
C ASN A 51 -6.66 35.20 0.03
N ASN A 52 -5.97 35.68 1.07
CA ASN A 52 -5.21 36.93 1.03
C ASN A 52 -3.76 36.76 0.56
N ILE A 53 -3.30 35.52 0.31
CA ILE A 53 -1.95 35.27 -0.19
C ILE A 53 -1.90 35.58 -1.69
N PRO A 54 -1.18 36.63 -2.14
CA PRO A 54 -1.35 37.20 -3.48
C PRO A 54 -0.90 36.27 -4.62
N TYR A 55 -0.08 35.27 -4.32
CA TYR A 55 0.44 34.30 -5.30
C TYR A 55 -0.22 32.92 -5.20
N ARG A 56 -1.26 32.74 -4.37
CA ARG A 56 -1.95 31.45 -4.21
C ARG A 56 -2.54 30.94 -5.53
N ASP A 57 -3.21 31.80 -6.29
CA ASP A 57 -3.82 31.42 -7.57
C ASP A 57 -2.76 31.06 -8.62
N LYS A 58 -1.61 31.73 -8.60
CA LYS A 58 -0.49 31.37 -9.48
C LYS A 58 0.07 29.99 -9.17
N ILE A 59 0.20 29.64 -7.89
CA ILE A 59 0.62 28.29 -7.46
C ILE A 59 -0.43 27.26 -7.86
N LYS A 60 -1.72 27.54 -7.63
CA LYS A 60 -2.84 26.67 -8.04
C LYS A 60 -2.80 26.40 -9.55
N GLN A 61 -2.67 27.43 -10.38
CA GLN A 61 -2.59 27.28 -11.84
C GLN A 61 -1.38 26.46 -12.27
N ARG A 62 -0.22 26.64 -11.64
CA ARG A 62 0.96 25.82 -11.95
C ARG A 62 0.77 24.37 -11.51
N LEU A 63 0.14 24.13 -10.36
CA LEU A 63 -0.23 22.79 -9.90
C LEU A 63 -1.21 22.12 -10.87
N GLU A 64 -2.24 22.83 -11.33
CA GLU A 64 -3.18 22.30 -12.34
C GLU A 64 -2.45 21.93 -13.63
N SER A 65 -1.59 22.81 -14.16
CA SER A 65 -0.81 22.55 -15.38
C SER A 65 0.08 21.32 -15.24
N ILE A 66 0.82 21.19 -14.13
CA ILE A 66 1.78 20.10 -13.95
C ILE A 66 1.11 18.78 -13.56
N TYR A 67 -0.11 18.81 -13.00
CA TYR A 67 -0.92 17.61 -12.79
C TYR A 67 -1.64 17.18 -14.07
N ASN A 68 -1.88 18.07 -15.03
CA ASN A 68 -2.62 17.77 -16.25
C ASN A 68 -1.78 17.02 -17.30
N TYR A 69 -1.39 15.79 -16.98
CA TYR A 69 -0.71 14.88 -17.88
C TYR A 69 -1.25 13.45 -17.72
N GLU A 70 -1.16 12.66 -18.79
CA GLU A 70 -1.62 11.29 -18.78
C GLU A 70 -0.78 10.42 -17.84
N ARG A 71 -1.46 9.66 -16.99
CA ARG A 71 -0.86 8.69 -16.06
C ARG A 71 -1.44 7.32 -16.31
N LEU A 72 -0.56 6.33 -16.47
CA LEU A 72 -0.90 4.93 -16.65
C LEU A 72 -0.32 4.07 -15.52
N SER A 73 -1.05 3.05 -15.07
CA SER A 73 -0.48 1.97 -14.26
C SER A 73 0.17 0.91 -15.14
N ALA A 74 1.09 0.12 -14.56
CA ALA A 74 1.51 -1.13 -15.19
C ALA A 74 0.28 -2.00 -15.49
N PRO A 75 0.20 -2.62 -16.68
CA PRO A 75 -0.93 -3.47 -17.03
C PRO A 75 -0.84 -4.82 -16.33
N PHE A 76 -1.99 -5.40 -16.00
CA PHE A 76 -2.13 -6.75 -15.46
C PHE A 76 -3.11 -7.57 -16.30
N LYS A 77 -2.89 -8.88 -16.39
CA LYS A 77 -3.62 -9.75 -17.32
C LYS A 77 -4.67 -10.60 -16.60
N GLU A 78 -5.93 -10.51 -17.02
CA GLU A 78 -7.03 -11.35 -16.56
C GLU A 78 -7.85 -11.88 -17.74
N GLY A 79 -7.97 -13.21 -17.82
CA GLY A 79 -8.47 -13.89 -19.01
C GLY A 79 -7.72 -13.46 -20.29
N ASP A 80 -8.47 -13.03 -21.30
CA ASP A 80 -7.95 -12.57 -22.59
C ASP A 80 -7.60 -11.07 -22.63
N TYR A 81 -7.78 -10.35 -21.53
CA TYR A 81 -7.64 -8.90 -21.46
C TYR A 81 -6.44 -8.48 -20.61
N TYR A 82 -5.82 -7.37 -21.01
CA TYR A 82 -4.98 -6.56 -20.15
C TYR A 82 -5.81 -5.43 -19.58
N TYR A 83 -5.72 -5.25 -18.26
CA TYR A 83 -6.34 -4.17 -17.51
C TYR A 83 -5.27 -3.20 -17.03
N TYR A 84 -5.61 -1.92 -16.97
CA TYR A 84 -4.72 -0.88 -16.45
C TYR A 84 -5.52 0.35 -16.06
N TYR A 85 -5.02 1.08 -15.07
CA TYR A 85 -5.59 2.37 -14.69
C TYR A 85 -5.02 3.48 -15.56
N LYS A 86 -5.88 4.39 -15.99
CA LYS A 86 -5.52 5.60 -16.72
C LYS A 86 -6.19 6.82 -16.09
N ASN A 87 -5.44 7.91 -15.99
CA ASN A 87 -5.97 9.23 -15.69
C ASN A 87 -5.48 10.18 -16.79
N ASP A 88 -6.39 10.86 -17.46
CA ASP A 88 -6.06 11.73 -18.60
C ASP A 88 -5.43 13.08 -18.20
N GLY A 89 -5.39 13.39 -16.89
CA GLY A 89 -4.71 14.56 -16.35
C GLY A 89 -5.38 15.11 -15.10
N LEU A 90 -6.68 15.42 -15.16
CA LEU A 90 -7.39 16.08 -14.05
C LEU A 90 -8.65 15.34 -13.61
N GLN A 91 -8.86 14.11 -14.07
CA GLN A 91 -9.91 13.24 -13.53
C GLN A 91 -9.70 13.06 -12.02
N ASN A 92 -10.80 13.16 -11.25
CA ASN A 92 -10.78 12.96 -9.80
C ASN A 92 -10.28 11.55 -9.44
N HIS A 93 -10.68 10.55 -10.22
CA HIS A 93 -10.26 9.16 -10.08
C HIS A 93 -9.69 8.63 -11.38
N SER A 94 -8.65 7.81 -11.27
CA SER A 94 -8.19 7.00 -12.41
C SER A 94 -9.30 6.03 -12.85
N VAL A 95 -9.47 5.92 -14.16
CA VAL A 95 -10.42 5.01 -14.82
C VAL A 95 -9.71 3.68 -15.09
N LEU A 96 -10.38 2.57 -14.81
CA LEU A 96 -9.88 1.25 -15.16
C LEU A 96 -10.25 0.94 -16.62
N TYR A 97 -9.26 0.82 -17.48
CA TYR A 97 -9.40 0.41 -18.88
C TYR A 97 -9.08 -1.07 -19.04
N ARG A 98 -9.52 -1.64 -20.16
CA ARG A 98 -9.05 -2.94 -20.64
C ARG A 98 -8.81 -2.92 -22.14
N LYS A 99 -7.97 -3.82 -22.62
CA LYS A 99 -7.78 -4.13 -24.05
C LYS A 99 -7.60 -5.63 -24.25
N GLN A 100 -8.10 -6.17 -25.35
CA GLN A 100 -7.94 -7.59 -25.66
C GLN A 100 -6.52 -7.85 -26.19
N GLY A 101 -5.75 -8.72 -25.51
CA GLY A 101 -4.32 -8.87 -25.80
C GLY A 101 -3.54 -7.55 -25.72
N GLU A 102 -2.33 -7.51 -26.29
CA GLU A 102 -1.49 -6.30 -26.21
C GLU A 102 -1.84 -5.23 -27.25
N THR A 103 -2.49 -5.62 -28.36
CA THR A 103 -2.74 -4.77 -29.54
C THR A 103 -4.23 -4.46 -29.77
N GLY A 104 -5.13 -4.97 -28.93
CA GLY A 104 -6.55 -4.65 -29.04
C GLY A 104 -6.83 -3.18 -28.73
N GLU A 105 -7.95 -2.67 -29.26
CA GLU A 105 -8.42 -1.32 -28.95
C GLU A 105 -8.78 -1.20 -27.46
N PRO A 106 -8.28 -0.17 -26.76
CA PRO A 106 -8.68 0.10 -25.38
C PRO A 106 -10.15 0.47 -25.24
N GLU A 107 -10.80 -0.02 -24.19
CA GLU A 107 -12.12 0.40 -23.76
C GLU A 107 -12.20 0.60 -22.25
N VAL A 108 -13.10 1.48 -21.81
CA VAL A 108 -13.35 1.71 -20.38
C VAL A 108 -13.94 0.45 -19.76
N PHE A 109 -13.29 -0.08 -18.72
CA PHE A 109 -13.81 -1.17 -17.92
C PHE A 109 -14.73 -0.66 -16.80
N LEU A 110 -14.20 0.17 -15.90
CA LEU A 110 -14.91 0.83 -14.81
C LEU A 110 -14.45 2.30 -14.71
N ASP A 111 -15.41 3.23 -14.62
CA ASP A 111 -15.13 4.66 -14.44
C ASP A 111 -15.64 5.14 -13.08
N PRO A 112 -14.75 5.28 -12.07
CA PRO A 112 -15.16 5.70 -10.73
C PRO A 112 -15.67 7.14 -10.68
N ASN A 113 -15.34 7.98 -11.67
CA ASN A 113 -15.86 9.36 -11.74
C ASN A 113 -17.38 9.39 -11.95
N THR A 114 -18.00 8.27 -12.33
CA THR A 114 -19.46 8.13 -12.48
C THR A 114 -20.16 7.60 -11.24
N PHE A 115 -19.41 7.23 -10.18
CA PHE A 115 -20.00 6.61 -8.97
C PHE A 115 -20.71 7.62 -8.06
N SER A 116 -20.35 8.90 -8.15
CA SER A 116 -20.94 10.00 -7.38
C SER A 116 -20.85 11.31 -8.16
N ALA A 117 -21.80 12.22 -7.93
CA ALA A 117 -21.85 13.49 -8.63
C ALA A 117 -20.71 14.45 -8.23
N ASP A 118 -20.20 14.33 -7.00
CA ASP A 118 -19.13 15.16 -6.44
C ASP A 118 -17.75 14.48 -6.50
N GLY A 119 -17.66 13.26 -7.03
CA GLY A 119 -16.41 12.51 -7.14
C GLY A 119 -15.85 12.02 -5.80
N THR A 120 -16.66 11.93 -4.75
CA THR A 120 -16.21 11.46 -3.43
C THR A 120 -16.21 9.94 -3.29
N VAL A 121 -16.93 9.22 -4.16
CA VAL A 121 -16.97 7.77 -4.20
C VAL A 121 -15.93 7.25 -5.20
N GLY A 122 -14.97 6.46 -4.71
CA GLY A 122 -13.86 5.93 -5.47
C GLY A 122 -13.82 4.40 -5.54
N LEU A 123 -13.08 3.87 -6.50
CA LEU A 123 -12.73 2.45 -6.59
C LEU A 123 -11.52 2.15 -5.71
N SER A 124 -11.65 1.15 -4.83
CA SER A 124 -10.57 0.73 -3.91
C SER A 124 -9.84 -0.53 -4.33
N GLY A 125 -10.44 -1.33 -5.21
CA GLY A 125 -9.84 -2.57 -5.69
C GLY A 125 -10.78 -3.33 -6.61
N VAL A 126 -10.21 -4.21 -7.42
CA VAL A 126 -10.93 -5.13 -8.31
C VAL A 126 -10.25 -6.49 -8.25
N SER A 127 -11.03 -7.54 -8.29
CA SER A 127 -10.55 -8.92 -8.30
C SER A 127 -11.34 -9.72 -9.34
N PHE A 128 -10.64 -10.57 -10.08
CA PHE A 128 -11.21 -11.35 -11.17
C PHE A 128 -11.16 -12.83 -10.84
N THR A 129 -12.12 -13.59 -11.37
CA THR A 129 -12.00 -15.05 -11.42
C THR A 129 -10.81 -15.42 -12.29
N LYS A 130 -10.22 -16.59 -12.07
CA LYS A 130 -9.02 -17.04 -12.80
C LYS A 130 -9.21 -17.08 -14.32
N ASP A 131 -10.43 -17.35 -14.79
CA ASP A 131 -10.81 -17.33 -16.20
C ASP A 131 -11.16 -15.92 -16.73
N GLY A 132 -11.22 -14.92 -15.86
CA GLY A 132 -11.58 -13.54 -16.18
C GLY A 132 -13.05 -13.33 -16.53
N SER A 133 -13.93 -14.31 -16.31
CA SER A 133 -15.35 -14.23 -16.69
C SER A 133 -16.16 -13.34 -15.75
N LEU A 134 -15.79 -13.29 -14.47
CA LEU A 134 -16.42 -12.48 -13.44
C LEU A 134 -15.40 -11.53 -12.81
N ALA A 135 -15.90 -10.40 -12.30
CA ALA A 135 -15.12 -9.48 -11.48
C ALA A 135 -15.94 -9.03 -10.27
N ALA A 136 -15.27 -8.81 -9.15
CA ALA A 136 -15.83 -8.12 -8.00
C ALA A 136 -14.97 -6.90 -7.70
N TYR A 137 -15.61 -5.76 -7.44
CA TYR A 137 -14.90 -4.52 -7.16
C TYR A 137 -15.38 -3.85 -5.87
N LEU A 138 -14.44 -3.20 -5.17
CA LEU A 138 -14.68 -2.52 -3.91
C LEU A 138 -14.85 -1.02 -4.13
N ILE A 139 -15.91 -0.44 -3.58
CA ILE A 139 -16.14 1.01 -3.57
C ILE A 139 -15.92 1.59 -2.17
N SER A 140 -15.32 2.79 -2.12
CA SER A 140 -15.12 3.60 -0.91
C SER A 140 -15.87 4.90 -1.05
N ASP A 141 -16.53 5.34 0.02
CA ASP A 141 -17.31 6.57 0.10
C ASP A 141 -16.63 7.54 1.06
N GLY A 142 -16.43 8.79 0.63
CA GLY A 142 -15.83 9.86 1.44
C GLY A 142 -14.41 9.58 1.95
N GLY A 143 -13.68 8.63 1.34
CA GLY A 143 -12.34 8.23 1.80
C GLY A 143 -12.33 7.43 3.11
N SER A 144 -13.49 6.94 3.58
CA SER A 144 -13.61 6.02 4.71
C SER A 144 -12.78 4.74 4.48
N ASP A 145 -12.60 3.90 5.50
CA ASP A 145 -12.06 2.54 5.37
C ASP A 145 -13.14 1.47 5.12
N TRP A 146 -14.42 1.82 5.31
CA TRP A 146 -15.54 0.94 5.01
C TRP A 146 -15.76 0.82 3.51
N ARG A 147 -16.04 -0.39 3.04
CA ARG A 147 -16.18 -0.76 1.63
C ARG A 147 -17.49 -1.48 1.39
N LYS A 148 -17.94 -1.39 0.15
CA LYS A 148 -18.98 -2.26 -0.41
C LYS A 148 -18.39 -3.04 -1.57
N ALA A 149 -18.82 -4.27 -1.80
CA ALA A 149 -18.40 -5.07 -2.96
C ALA A 149 -19.55 -5.23 -3.95
N VAL A 150 -19.24 -5.00 -5.23
CA VAL A 150 -20.18 -5.18 -6.35
C VAL A 150 -19.63 -6.27 -7.27
N VAL A 151 -20.47 -7.26 -7.58
CA VAL A 151 -20.10 -8.38 -8.46
C VAL A 151 -20.70 -8.17 -9.84
N ILE A 152 -19.86 -8.29 -10.87
CA ILE A 152 -20.23 -8.09 -12.27
C ILE A 152 -19.77 -9.27 -13.14
N ARG A 153 -20.51 -9.53 -14.21
CA ARG A 153 -19.99 -10.30 -15.34
C ARG A 153 -19.02 -9.41 -16.12
N ALA A 154 -17.78 -9.85 -16.30
CA ALA A 154 -16.74 -9.02 -16.89
C ALA A 154 -17.04 -8.64 -18.34
N ALA A 155 -17.65 -9.53 -19.12
CA ALA A 155 -17.90 -9.32 -20.56
C ALA A 155 -18.70 -8.03 -20.84
N ASP A 156 -19.82 -7.83 -20.14
CA ASP A 156 -20.80 -6.77 -20.38
C ASP A 156 -21.07 -5.89 -19.15
N LYS A 157 -20.35 -6.11 -18.04
CA LYS A 157 -20.39 -5.33 -16.79
C LYS A 157 -21.75 -5.38 -16.08
N VAL A 158 -22.59 -6.36 -16.40
CA VAL A 158 -23.88 -6.55 -15.74
C VAL A 158 -23.64 -6.93 -14.28
N ILE A 159 -24.24 -6.18 -13.36
CA ILE A 159 -24.27 -6.49 -11.92
C ILE A 159 -25.10 -7.76 -11.72
N LEU A 160 -24.53 -8.73 -11.02
CA LEU A 160 -25.10 -10.09 -10.92
C LEU A 160 -25.95 -10.32 -9.67
N GLU A 161 -25.68 -9.58 -8.60
CA GLU A 161 -26.36 -9.76 -7.31
C GLU A 161 -26.32 -8.48 -6.48
N ASP A 162 -26.91 -8.53 -5.29
CA ASP A 162 -26.96 -7.40 -4.36
C ASP A 162 -25.55 -6.99 -3.90
N THR A 163 -25.37 -5.70 -3.65
CA THR A 163 -24.10 -5.15 -3.16
C THR A 163 -23.83 -5.57 -1.71
N LEU A 164 -22.70 -6.23 -1.48
CA LEU A 164 -22.24 -6.61 -0.14
C LEU A 164 -21.77 -5.37 0.63
N LYS A 165 -21.98 -5.39 1.96
CA LYS A 165 -21.67 -4.27 2.86
C LYS A 165 -20.78 -4.71 4.02
N ASP A 166 -20.39 -3.75 4.85
CA ASP A 166 -19.64 -3.94 6.09
C ASP A 166 -18.26 -4.62 5.87
N ILE A 167 -17.69 -4.43 4.69
CA ILE A 167 -16.34 -4.87 4.33
C ILE A 167 -15.35 -3.79 4.77
N LYS A 168 -14.24 -4.16 5.39
CA LYS A 168 -13.18 -3.22 5.80
C LYS A 168 -11.87 -3.98 5.91
N PHE A 169 -10.75 -3.36 5.52
CA PHE A 169 -9.44 -4.02 5.52
C PHE A 169 -9.45 -5.41 4.86
N SER A 170 -9.94 -5.47 3.61
CA SER A 170 -10.17 -6.73 2.89
C SER A 170 -9.68 -6.66 1.45
N GLY A 171 -9.08 -7.75 0.97
CA GLY A 171 -9.06 -8.09 -0.46
C GLY A 171 -10.32 -8.88 -0.83
N LEU A 172 -10.43 -9.31 -2.09
CA LEU A 172 -11.45 -10.27 -2.55
C LEU A 172 -10.72 -11.41 -3.26
N SER A 173 -10.82 -12.63 -2.76
CA SER A 173 -10.08 -13.77 -3.32
C SER A 173 -11.02 -14.86 -3.82
N TRP A 174 -11.12 -14.98 -5.14
CA TRP A 174 -12.03 -15.90 -5.82
C TRP A 174 -11.64 -17.36 -5.64
N ARG A 175 -12.65 -18.21 -5.47
CA ARG A 175 -12.53 -19.67 -5.57
C ARG A 175 -13.33 -20.15 -6.78
N GLY A 176 -12.63 -20.42 -7.88
CA GLY A 176 -13.25 -20.66 -9.17
C GLY A 176 -14.24 -19.55 -9.51
N THR A 177 -15.45 -19.93 -9.92
CA THR A 177 -16.59 -19.02 -10.16
C THR A 177 -17.70 -19.21 -9.13
N GLU A 178 -17.45 -19.93 -8.04
CA GLU A 178 -18.45 -20.25 -7.02
C GLU A 178 -18.69 -19.09 -6.05
N GLY A 179 -17.66 -18.29 -5.79
CA GLY A 179 -17.65 -17.28 -4.74
C GLY A 179 -16.25 -16.78 -4.40
N PHE A 180 -16.16 -15.94 -3.37
CA PHE A 180 -14.89 -15.36 -2.94
C PHE A 180 -14.80 -15.22 -1.42
N TYR A 181 -13.56 -15.26 -0.93
CA TYR A 181 -13.22 -14.94 0.45
C TYR A 181 -13.05 -13.43 0.61
N TYR A 182 -13.55 -12.90 1.72
CA TYR A 182 -13.42 -11.49 2.10
C TYR A 182 -13.42 -11.35 3.62
N SER A 183 -12.98 -10.20 4.12
CA SER A 183 -12.95 -9.87 5.54
C SER A 183 -13.92 -8.75 5.89
N SER A 184 -14.51 -8.82 7.08
CA SER A 184 -15.56 -7.90 7.53
C SER A 184 -15.54 -7.73 9.04
N TYR A 185 -16.04 -6.59 9.52
CA TYR A 185 -16.46 -6.42 10.90
C TYR A 185 -17.97 -6.30 10.97
N ASP A 186 -18.54 -6.66 12.12
CA ASP A 186 -19.91 -6.23 12.42
C ASP A 186 -19.99 -4.71 12.44
N LYS A 187 -21.10 -4.18 11.94
CA LYS A 187 -21.37 -2.75 12.00
C LYS A 187 -21.35 -2.29 13.46
N PRO A 188 -20.49 -1.32 13.84
CA PRO A 188 -20.37 -0.91 15.23
C PRO A 188 -21.60 -0.15 15.69
N LYS A 189 -21.87 -0.18 17.00
CA LYS A 189 -22.86 0.71 17.63
C LYS A 189 -22.23 2.11 17.78
N GLY A 190 -22.91 3.15 17.30
CA GLY A 190 -22.41 4.53 17.36
C GLY A 190 -21.98 5.05 15.98
N SER A 191 -21.03 5.98 15.94
CA SER A 191 -20.42 6.45 14.68
C SER A 191 -19.54 5.35 14.10
N GLU A 192 -19.77 4.97 12.84
CA GLU A 192 -18.94 3.99 12.14
C GLU A 192 -17.52 4.50 11.83
N LEU A 193 -17.29 5.81 11.99
CA LEU A 193 -16.01 6.47 11.74
C LEU A 193 -15.09 6.48 12.97
N SER A 194 -15.65 6.51 14.19
CA SER A 194 -14.89 6.63 15.44
C SER A 194 -15.06 5.44 16.39
N ALA A 195 -16.12 4.62 16.24
CA ALA A 195 -16.34 3.46 17.09
C ALA A 195 -15.29 2.35 16.87
N LYS A 196 -14.90 1.69 17.96
CA LYS A 196 -13.90 0.63 17.96
C LYS A 196 -14.36 -0.62 17.21
N THR A 197 -13.63 -1.00 16.17
CA THR A 197 -13.74 -2.31 15.49
C THR A 197 -12.57 -3.21 15.89
N GLN A 198 -12.84 -4.38 16.49
CA GLN A 198 -11.77 -5.25 17.03
C GLN A 198 -11.89 -6.75 16.70
N TYR A 199 -13.04 -7.22 16.22
CA TYR A 199 -13.27 -8.64 15.89
C TYR A 199 -13.53 -8.79 14.40
N HIS A 200 -12.46 -8.99 13.65
CA HIS A 200 -12.52 -9.20 12.22
C HIS A 200 -12.98 -10.63 11.93
N LYS A 201 -13.68 -10.83 10.82
CA LYS A 201 -14.20 -12.13 10.38
C LYS A 201 -13.70 -12.39 8.97
N LEU A 202 -13.15 -13.58 8.73
CA LEU A 202 -12.95 -14.10 7.39
C LEU A 202 -14.23 -14.82 6.97
N MET A 203 -14.83 -14.35 5.89
CA MET A 203 -16.10 -14.80 5.35
C MET A 203 -15.88 -15.42 3.96
N PHE A 204 -16.77 -16.33 3.56
CA PHE A 204 -16.89 -16.80 2.18
C PHE A 204 -18.29 -16.45 1.66
N HIS A 205 -18.32 -15.60 0.63
CA HIS A 205 -19.54 -15.30 -0.11
C HIS A 205 -19.72 -16.31 -1.23
N LYS A 206 -20.89 -16.97 -1.28
CA LYS A 206 -21.26 -17.86 -2.39
C LYS A 206 -22.18 -17.10 -3.34
N LEU A 207 -21.83 -17.06 -4.63
CA LEU A 207 -22.63 -16.36 -5.62
C LEU A 207 -24.07 -16.88 -5.67
N GLY A 208 -25.01 -15.97 -5.86
CA GLY A 208 -26.45 -16.28 -5.93
C GLY A 208 -27.09 -16.60 -4.58
N THR A 209 -26.41 -16.32 -3.47
CA THR A 209 -26.97 -16.38 -2.11
C THR A 209 -26.96 -14.99 -1.48
N PRO A 210 -27.90 -14.65 -0.57
CA PRO A 210 -27.85 -13.38 0.13
C PRO A 210 -26.63 -13.32 1.07
N GLN A 211 -26.08 -12.13 1.30
CA GLN A 211 -24.92 -11.92 2.20
C GLN A 211 -25.15 -12.49 3.63
N SER A 212 -26.41 -12.59 4.08
CA SER A 212 -26.76 -13.19 5.38
C SER A 212 -26.41 -14.67 5.49
N ASP A 213 -26.24 -15.36 4.36
CA ASP A 213 -25.93 -16.79 4.28
C ASP A 213 -24.42 -17.04 4.17
N ASP A 214 -23.61 -15.98 4.14
CA ASP A 214 -22.15 -16.05 4.02
C ASP A 214 -21.56 -16.81 5.20
N LYS A 215 -20.61 -17.70 4.89
CA LYS A 215 -20.02 -18.59 5.89
C LYS A 215 -18.83 -17.92 6.55
N GLN A 216 -18.85 -17.81 7.88
CA GLN A 216 -17.66 -17.47 8.64
C GLN A 216 -16.68 -18.65 8.59
N ILE A 217 -15.46 -18.38 8.11
CA ILE A 217 -14.36 -19.33 8.00
C ILE A 217 -13.45 -19.26 9.22
N PHE A 218 -13.17 -18.04 9.68
CA PHE A 218 -12.30 -17.76 10.83
C PHE A 218 -12.64 -16.40 11.44
N GLY A 219 -12.22 -16.17 12.69
CA GLY A 219 -12.34 -14.87 13.35
C GLY A 219 -13.62 -14.70 14.17
N GLY A 220 -14.09 -13.46 14.28
CA GLY A 220 -15.25 -13.10 15.09
C GLY A 220 -15.02 -13.32 16.58
N ASP A 221 -16.11 -13.55 17.32
CA ASP A 221 -16.05 -13.82 18.76
C ASP A 221 -15.36 -15.15 19.09
N GLU A 222 -15.37 -16.12 18.16
CA GLU A 222 -14.75 -17.44 18.34
C GLU A 222 -13.22 -17.35 18.38
N ASN A 223 -12.63 -16.53 17.50
CA ASN A 223 -11.19 -16.33 17.37
C ASN A 223 -10.88 -14.84 17.22
N PRO A 224 -10.95 -14.04 18.30
CA PRO A 224 -10.90 -12.59 18.20
C PRO A 224 -9.53 -12.12 17.73
N ARG A 225 -9.51 -11.55 16.53
CA ARG A 225 -8.33 -10.92 15.91
C ARG A 225 -8.74 -9.60 15.30
N ARG A 226 -7.88 -8.59 15.42
CA ARG A 226 -8.17 -7.26 14.87
C ARG A 226 -8.06 -7.26 13.35
N TYR A 227 -7.09 -7.95 12.77
CA TYR A 227 -6.87 -7.96 11.33
C TYR A 227 -6.80 -9.39 10.84
N ILE A 228 -7.44 -9.65 9.70
CA ILE A 228 -7.44 -10.95 9.02
C ILE A 228 -7.43 -10.66 7.53
N PHE A 229 -6.43 -11.17 6.83
CA PHE A 229 -6.28 -11.02 5.39
C PHE A 229 -6.10 -12.41 4.78
N ALA A 230 -6.87 -12.71 3.74
CA ALA A 230 -6.86 -14.01 3.08
C ALA A 230 -6.64 -13.88 1.58
N GLY A 231 -6.01 -14.90 1.01
CA GLY A 231 -5.84 -15.08 -0.42
C GLY A 231 -5.76 -16.56 -0.76
N LEU A 232 -5.97 -16.91 -2.02
CA LEU A 232 -5.64 -18.23 -2.54
C LEU A 232 -4.27 -18.23 -3.21
N THR A 233 -3.62 -19.39 -3.21
CA THR A 233 -2.50 -19.66 -4.11
C THR A 233 -2.96 -19.63 -5.57
N ASP A 234 -2.04 -19.38 -6.51
CA ASP A 234 -2.36 -19.25 -7.94
C ASP A 234 -3.03 -20.51 -8.53
N ASP A 235 -2.75 -21.69 -7.97
CA ASP A 235 -3.38 -22.95 -8.35
C ASP A 235 -4.75 -23.19 -7.67
N GLU A 236 -5.21 -22.25 -6.85
CA GLU A 236 -6.43 -22.30 -6.01
C GLU A 236 -6.46 -23.48 -5.03
N ARG A 237 -5.33 -24.17 -4.83
CA ARG A 237 -5.25 -25.33 -3.93
C ARG A 237 -5.34 -24.91 -2.48
N PHE A 238 -4.64 -23.84 -2.09
CA PHE A 238 -4.55 -23.43 -0.70
C PHE A 238 -5.28 -22.11 -0.47
N LEU A 239 -6.16 -22.09 0.53
CA LEU A 239 -6.55 -20.85 1.19
C LEU A 239 -5.47 -20.52 2.21
N VAL A 240 -4.87 -19.33 2.07
CA VAL A 240 -3.85 -18.80 2.98
C VAL A 240 -4.43 -17.57 3.66
N PHE A 241 -4.30 -17.46 4.97
CA PHE A 241 -4.66 -16.24 5.67
C PHE A 241 -3.77 -15.94 6.85
N GLY A 242 -3.50 -14.64 7.04
CA GLY A 242 -2.84 -14.12 8.22
C GLY A 242 -3.85 -13.56 9.20
N ALA A 243 -3.57 -13.68 10.50
CA ALA A 243 -4.42 -13.11 11.56
C ALA A 243 -3.57 -12.38 12.60
N ALA A 244 -3.95 -11.15 12.97
CA ALA A 244 -3.12 -10.25 13.78
C ALA A 244 -3.94 -9.32 14.68
N ASN A 245 -3.27 -8.75 15.69
CA ASN A 245 -3.84 -7.69 16.55
C ASN A 245 -3.19 -6.31 16.34
N THR A 246 -2.03 -6.31 15.70
CA THR A 246 -1.18 -5.15 15.41
C THR A 246 -0.79 -5.14 13.94
N THR A 247 -0.12 -4.08 13.49
CA THR A 247 0.36 -3.92 12.11
C THR A 247 1.69 -4.61 11.84
N THR A 248 2.22 -5.33 12.82
CA THR A 248 3.45 -6.13 12.74
C THR A 248 3.25 -7.34 13.63
N GLY A 249 3.64 -8.51 13.12
CA GLY A 249 3.43 -9.77 13.81
C GLY A 249 2.05 -10.37 13.50
N GLY A 250 2.03 -11.62 13.06
CA GLY A 250 0.79 -12.29 12.68
C GLY A 250 0.91 -13.81 12.63
N GLU A 251 -0.18 -14.46 12.99
CA GLU A 251 -0.38 -15.89 12.77
C GLU A 251 -0.48 -16.15 11.26
N LEU A 252 -0.12 -17.36 10.82
CA LEU A 252 -0.28 -17.83 9.45
C LEU A 252 -1.04 -19.15 9.45
N TYR A 253 -2.15 -19.18 8.72
CA TYR A 253 -2.96 -20.37 8.52
C TYR A 253 -3.01 -20.76 7.05
N VAL A 254 -3.02 -22.07 6.78
CA VAL A 254 -3.12 -22.63 5.43
C VAL A 254 -4.12 -23.79 5.43
N GLN A 255 -5.05 -23.81 4.47
CA GLN A 255 -6.05 -24.86 4.29
C GLN A 255 -5.96 -25.46 2.89
N ASP A 256 -5.80 -26.78 2.78
CA ASP A 256 -5.86 -27.50 1.49
C ASP A 256 -7.31 -27.67 1.03
N LEU A 257 -7.73 -26.90 0.03
CA LEU A 257 -9.09 -26.89 -0.51
C LEU A 257 -9.38 -28.09 -1.43
N THR A 258 -8.37 -28.88 -1.81
CA THR A 258 -8.56 -30.11 -2.58
C THR A 258 -9.07 -31.26 -1.71
N VAL A 259 -8.92 -31.15 -0.39
CA VAL A 259 -9.42 -32.11 0.59
C VAL A 259 -10.78 -31.64 1.11
N ALA A 260 -11.82 -32.43 0.85
CA ALA A 260 -13.18 -32.12 1.28
C ALA A 260 -13.26 -31.94 2.82
N ASN A 261 -13.89 -30.85 3.26
CA ASN A 261 -14.04 -30.49 4.68
C ASN A 261 -12.72 -30.38 5.46
N SER A 262 -11.61 -30.10 4.78
CA SER A 262 -10.36 -29.73 5.46
C SER A 262 -10.56 -28.53 6.38
N ARG A 263 -9.69 -28.41 7.38
CA ARG A 263 -9.66 -27.25 8.29
C ARG A 263 -8.36 -26.47 8.07
N PRO A 264 -8.34 -25.17 8.36
CA PRO A 264 -7.10 -24.42 8.42
C PRO A 264 -6.10 -25.04 9.40
N VAL A 265 -4.87 -25.21 8.94
CA VAL A 265 -3.70 -25.61 9.73
C VAL A 265 -2.96 -24.36 10.14
N ALA A 266 -2.70 -24.18 11.43
CA ALA A 266 -1.84 -23.11 11.91
C ALA A 266 -0.38 -23.46 11.57
N VAL A 267 0.19 -22.75 10.60
CA VAL A 267 1.61 -22.85 10.20
C VAL A 267 2.48 -22.07 11.18
N VAL A 268 1.96 -20.91 11.63
CA VAL A 268 2.50 -20.10 12.73
C VAL A 268 1.33 -19.62 13.57
N ASP A 269 1.42 -19.76 14.89
CA ASP A 269 0.33 -19.51 15.85
C ASP A 269 0.66 -18.43 16.90
N ASN A 270 1.67 -17.60 16.61
CA ASN A 270 2.08 -16.47 17.45
C ASN A 270 2.15 -15.17 16.64
N PHE A 271 2.50 -14.07 17.32
CA PHE A 271 2.56 -12.72 16.74
C PHE A 271 3.99 -12.16 16.72
N ASP A 272 5.01 -13.00 16.85
CA ASP A 272 6.38 -12.51 17.02
C ASP A 272 6.96 -12.01 15.70
N ASN A 273 6.51 -12.58 14.58
CA ASN A 273 7.08 -12.36 13.25
C ASN A 273 5.98 -12.23 12.19
N ASN A 274 6.37 -11.77 11.00
CA ASN A 274 5.54 -11.67 9.82
C ASN A 274 5.85 -12.84 8.89
N HIS A 275 4.81 -13.36 8.24
CA HIS A 275 4.88 -14.48 7.31
C HIS A 275 3.94 -14.24 6.14
N ASN A 276 4.44 -14.40 4.91
CA ASN A 276 3.62 -14.27 3.70
C ASN A 276 3.93 -15.39 2.72
N VAL A 277 2.94 -16.16 2.30
CA VAL A 277 3.10 -17.16 1.23
C VAL A 277 3.13 -16.40 -0.10
N ILE A 278 4.26 -16.44 -0.79
CA ILE A 278 4.47 -15.70 -2.04
C ILE A 278 4.34 -16.55 -3.31
N ALA A 279 4.37 -17.88 -3.16
CA ALA A 279 4.18 -18.86 -4.22
C ALA A 279 3.96 -20.26 -3.64
N ASN A 280 3.52 -21.20 -4.48
CA ASN A 280 3.60 -22.62 -4.20
C ASN A 280 4.00 -23.42 -5.45
N ASP A 281 4.56 -24.61 -5.24
CA ASP A 281 4.84 -25.62 -6.26
C ASP A 281 4.34 -26.98 -5.74
N GLY A 282 3.11 -27.34 -6.13
CA GLY A 282 2.40 -28.44 -5.52
C GLY A 282 2.15 -28.18 -4.02
N THR A 283 2.62 -29.07 -3.14
CA THR A 283 2.56 -28.92 -1.68
C THR A 283 3.66 -28.03 -1.10
N ARG A 284 4.69 -27.69 -1.88
CA ARG A 284 5.79 -26.83 -1.43
C ARG A 284 5.31 -25.39 -1.35
N LEU A 285 5.26 -24.84 -0.15
CA LEU A 285 4.97 -23.44 0.11
C LEU A 285 6.28 -22.65 0.10
N ILE A 286 6.26 -21.47 -0.54
CA ILE A 286 7.35 -20.51 -0.54
C ILE A 286 6.91 -19.31 0.30
N ILE A 287 7.63 -19.03 1.38
CA ILE A 287 7.22 -18.07 2.41
C ILE A 287 8.30 -17.01 2.61
N GLN A 288 7.92 -15.74 2.55
CA GLN A 288 8.75 -14.64 3.04
C GLN A 288 8.50 -14.44 4.54
N THR A 289 9.57 -14.27 5.33
CA THR A 289 9.46 -14.07 6.78
C THR A 289 10.62 -13.28 7.37
N ASN A 290 10.40 -12.59 8.50
CA ASN A 290 11.45 -12.03 9.35
C ASN A 290 11.84 -12.93 10.54
N LEU A 291 11.34 -14.17 10.63
CA LEU A 291 11.72 -15.09 11.71
C LEU A 291 13.23 -15.34 11.73
N ASN A 292 13.89 -14.88 12.79
CA ASN A 292 15.35 -14.88 12.93
C ASN A 292 16.08 -14.19 11.77
N ALA A 293 15.41 -13.24 11.11
CA ALA A 293 15.91 -12.51 9.95
C ALA A 293 15.32 -11.09 9.93
N PRO A 294 15.83 -10.14 10.74
CA PRO A 294 15.39 -8.74 10.78
C PRO A 294 15.22 -8.03 9.42
N ASN A 295 15.96 -8.44 8.39
CA ASN A 295 15.89 -7.93 7.03
C ASN A 295 15.10 -8.82 6.06
N ASN A 296 14.30 -9.74 6.59
CA ASN A 296 13.58 -10.80 5.89
C ASN A 296 14.47 -11.84 5.18
N LYS A 297 13.87 -13.00 4.94
CA LYS A 297 14.38 -14.09 4.10
C LYS A 297 13.22 -14.79 3.40
N VAL A 298 13.53 -15.64 2.42
CA VAL A 298 12.56 -16.54 1.79
C VAL A 298 12.92 -17.98 2.11
N ILE A 299 11.93 -18.74 2.57
CA ILE A 299 12.03 -20.15 2.92
C ILE A 299 11.12 -21.00 2.03
N GLU A 300 11.42 -22.28 1.94
CA GLU A 300 10.52 -23.32 1.43
C GLU A 300 10.15 -24.29 2.55
N VAL A 301 8.91 -24.82 2.50
CA VAL A 301 8.43 -25.89 3.39
C VAL A 301 7.35 -26.71 2.69
N ASP A 302 7.23 -28.00 3.00
CA ASP A 302 6.11 -28.82 2.52
C ASP A 302 4.89 -28.69 3.44
N PHE A 303 3.70 -28.49 2.86
CA PHE A 303 2.45 -28.37 3.60
C PHE A 303 2.12 -29.58 4.49
N ALA A 304 2.64 -30.78 4.18
CA ALA A 304 2.43 -31.96 5.01
C ALA A 304 3.07 -31.82 6.41
N ASN A 305 4.16 -31.05 6.54
CA ASN A 305 4.86 -30.78 7.80
C ASN A 305 5.29 -29.30 7.84
N PRO A 306 4.35 -28.35 7.97
CA PRO A 306 4.60 -26.94 7.66
C PRO A 306 5.27 -26.16 8.81
N SER A 307 5.54 -26.81 9.94
CA SER A 307 6.02 -26.16 11.15
C SER A 307 7.43 -25.54 10.99
N PRO A 308 7.75 -24.45 11.71
CA PRO A 308 9.00 -23.69 11.53
C PRO A 308 10.30 -24.49 11.59
N GLU A 309 10.34 -25.58 12.36
CA GLU A 309 11.52 -26.47 12.43
C GLU A 309 11.84 -27.19 11.12
N ASN A 310 10.89 -27.26 10.18
CA ASN A 310 11.06 -27.88 8.87
C ASN A 310 11.37 -26.84 7.76
N TRP A 311 11.45 -25.55 8.10
CA TRP A 311 11.70 -24.50 7.10
C TRP A 311 13.14 -24.53 6.62
N LYS A 312 13.31 -24.36 5.31
CA LYS A 312 14.62 -24.30 4.68
C LYS A 312 14.77 -22.98 3.94
N ASP A 313 15.81 -22.23 4.29
CA ASP A 313 16.15 -20.99 3.60
C ASP A 313 16.53 -21.27 2.14
N ILE A 314 15.88 -20.55 1.22
CA ILE A 314 16.19 -20.57 -0.23
C ILE A 314 16.72 -19.22 -0.72
N ILE A 315 16.29 -18.12 -0.11
CA ILE A 315 16.96 -16.82 -0.20
C ILE A 315 17.26 -16.38 1.23
N PRO A 316 18.50 -16.55 1.73
CA PRO A 316 18.85 -16.21 3.10
C PRO A 316 18.80 -14.69 3.32
N GLU A 317 18.77 -14.30 4.60
CA GLU A 317 18.84 -12.89 5.00
C GLU A 317 20.12 -12.23 4.45
N ALA A 318 19.99 -10.97 4.02
CA ALA A 318 21.09 -10.11 3.62
C ALA A 318 21.15 -8.83 4.48
N GLU A 319 22.17 -8.00 4.28
CA GLU A 319 22.30 -6.71 4.99
C GLU A 319 21.16 -5.72 4.65
N SER A 320 20.59 -5.84 3.45
CA SER A 320 19.50 -5.00 2.96
C SER A 320 18.15 -5.70 3.09
N VAL A 321 17.10 -4.92 3.37
CA VAL A 321 15.74 -5.45 3.54
C VAL A 321 15.25 -6.08 2.25
N LEU A 322 14.76 -7.31 2.34
CA LEU A 322 14.20 -8.08 1.25
C LEU A 322 12.67 -7.97 1.21
N ASN A 323 12.13 -7.75 0.01
CA ASN A 323 10.76 -8.02 -0.37
C ASN A 323 10.74 -8.90 -1.62
N ALA A 324 9.97 -9.96 -1.65
CA ALA A 324 9.97 -10.95 -2.71
C ALA A 324 8.58 -11.12 -3.33
N GLY A 325 8.55 -11.17 -4.66
CA GLY A 325 7.39 -11.56 -5.46
C GLY A 325 7.70 -12.79 -6.31
N SER A 326 6.69 -13.33 -6.98
CA SER A 326 6.83 -14.45 -7.90
C SER A 326 6.09 -14.17 -9.21
N ALA A 327 6.64 -14.67 -10.32
CA ALA A 327 6.01 -14.65 -11.64
C ALA A 327 6.76 -15.60 -12.58
N GLY A 328 6.05 -16.21 -13.55
CA GLY A 328 6.68 -17.02 -14.60
C GLY A 328 7.55 -18.17 -14.10
N GLY A 329 7.21 -18.73 -12.93
CA GLY A 329 8.00 -19.77 -12.28
C GLY A 329 9.38 -19.28 -11.79
N LYS A 330 9.49 -18.01 -11.40
CA LYS A 330 10.68 -17.36 -10.84
C LYS A 330 10.33 -16.57 -9.59
N LEU A 331 11.35 -16.29 -8.78
CA LEU A 331 11.27 -15.36 -7.65
C LEU A 331 12.00 -14.07 -8.02
N PHE A 332 11.42 -12.94 -7.64
CA PHE A 332 11.99 -11.62 -7.80
C PHE A 332 12.21 -11.01 -6.42
N ALA A 333 13.47 -10.94 -6.00
CA ALA A 333 13.89 -10.38 -4.74
C ALA A 333 14.27 -8.91 -4.93
N GLU A 334 13.43 -8.01 -4.43
CA GLU A 334 13.70 -6.59 -4.30
C GLU A 334 14.37 -6.30 -2.96
N TYR A 335 15.57 -5.75 -3.01
CA TYR A 335 16.34 -5.29 -1.86
C TYR A 335 16.27 -3.76 -1.76
N THR A 336 16.09 -3.24 -0.54
CA THR A 336 16.26 -1.82 -0.22
C THR A 336 17.70 -1.55 0.21
N VAL A 337 18.56 -1.15 -0.73
CA VAL A 337 20.00 -0.90 -0.49
C VAL A 337 20.19 0.59 -0.28
N ASP A 338 20.39 1.06 0.94
CA ASP A 338 20.43 2.51 1.25
C ASP A 338 19.24 3.25 0.61
N VAL A 339 18.03 2.74 0.85
CA VAL A 339 16.76 3.38 0.45
C VAL A 339 16.52 3.46 -1.08
N LYS A 340 17.24 2.67 -1.89
CA LYS A 340 16.99 2.49 -3.34
C LYS A 340 16.77 1.01 -3.66
N SER A 341 15.95 0.73 -4.67
CA SER A 341 15.67 -0.65 -5.08
C SER A 341 16.89 -1.27 -5.79
N GLN A 342 17.21 -2.51 -5.44
CA GLN A 342 18.01 -3.44 -6.23
C GLN A 342 17.19 -4.71 -6.43
N VAL A 343 17.05 -5.20 -7.66
CA VAL A 343 16.15 -6.33 -7.94
C VAL A 343 16.92 -7.49 -8.55
N LYS A 344 16.75 -8.68 -7.98
CA LYS A 344 17.41 -9.92 -8.40
C LYS A 344 16.39 -10.99 -8.74
N GLN A 345 16.64 -11.72 -9.81
CA GLN A 345 15.85 -12.87 -10.24
C GLN A 345 16.51 -14.17 -9.78
N TYR A 346 15.69 -15.08 -9.26
CA TYR A 346 16.04 -16.41 -8.83
C TYR A 346 15.10 -17.44 -9.45
N ASP A 347 15.53 -18.70 -9.55
CA ASP A 347 14.57 -19.79 -9.74
C ASP A 347 13.73 -20.04 -8.46
N LEU A 348 12.70 -20.89 -8.55
CA LEU A 348 11.83 -21.22 -7.42
C LEU A 348 12.53 -21.96 -6.27
N HIS A 349 13.77 -22.40 -6.46
CA HIS A 349 14.59 -23.07 -5.44
C HIS A 349 15.64 -22.12 -4.84
N GLY A 350 15.61 -20.83 -5.19
CA GLY A 350 16.51 -19.83 -4.66
C GLY A 350 17.89 -19.79 -5.31
N LYS A 351 18.07 -20.40 -6.49
CA LYS A 351 19.31 -20.22 -7.25
C LYS A 351 19.29 -18.87 -7.95
N PHE A 352 20.28 -18.03 -7.66
CA PHE A 352 20.46 -16.74 -8.33
C PHE A 352 20.65 -16.92 -9.84
N GLU A 353 19.91 -16.15 -10.63
CA GLU A 353 20.02 -16.14 -12.10
C GLU A 353 20.66 -14.86 -12.62
N ARG A 354 20.17 -13.68 -12.17
CA ARG A 354 20.66 -12.37 -12.60
C ARG A 354 20.15 -11.22 -11.74
N GLU A 355 20.79 -10.07 -11.87
CA GLU A 355 20.29 -8.78 -11.39
C GLU A 355 19.58 -8.05 -12.53
N ILE A 356 18.45 -7.41 -12.23
CA ILE A 356 17.71 -6.57 -13.18
C ILE A 356 18.33 -5.17 -13.16
N VAL A 357 18.79 -4.71 -14.32
CA VAL A 357 19.33 -3.35 -14.47
C VAL A 357 18.20 -2.34 -14.44
N LEU A 358 18.16 -1.51 -13.40
CA LEU A 358 17.21 -0.41 -13.26
C LEU A 358 17.75 0.89 -13.89
N PRO A 359 16.87 1.84 -14.28
CA PRO A 359 17.29 3.08 -14.94
C PRO A 359 18.24 3.99 -14.12
N GLY A 360 18.26 3.89 -12.80
CA GLY A 360 19.12 4.71 -11.95
C GLY A 360 18.78 4.59 -10.46
N ILE A 361 19.10 5.63 -9.67
CA ILE A 361 18.71 5.72 -8.25
C ILE A 361 17.20 6.00 -8.17
N GLY A 362 16.45 5.07 -7.60
CA GLY A 362 15.02 5.21 -7.46
C GLY A 362 14.36 4.02 -6.78
N ASN A 363 13.04 3.97 -6.94
CA ASN A 363 12.19 2.92 -6.45
C ASN A 363 11.62 2.15 -7.65
N ALA A 364 11.72 0.83 -7.62
CA ALA A 364 11.07 -0.06 -8.57
C ALA A 364 9.89 -0.77 -7.89
N SER A 365 8.88 -1.20 -8.65
CA SER A 365 7.74 -1.95 -8.11
C SER A 365 7.05 -2.77 -9.20
N GLY A 366 6.30 -3.79 -8.80
CA GLY A 366 5.45 -4.58 -9.70
C GLY A 366 5.93 -6.01 -9.97
N PHE A 367 7.07 -6.45 -9.43
CA PHE A 367 7.69 -7.77 -9.67
C PHE A 367 6.91 -9.01 -9.17
N GLY A 368 5.60 -9.05 -9.42
CA GLY A 368 4.72 -10.20 -9.24
C GLY A 368 3.87 -10.43 -10.50
N GLY A 369 3.31 -11.63 -10.62
CA GLY A 369 2.54 -12.05 -11.78
C GLY A 369 2.15 -13.51 -11.66
N LYS A 370 1.59 -14.08 -12.73
CA LYS A 370 1.10 -15.46 -12.72
C LYS A 370 2.22 -16.46 -13.01
N PRO A 371 2.10 -17.73 -12.59
CA PRO A 371 3.12 -18.76 -12.83
C PRO A 371 3.41 -19.02 -14.31
N ALA A 372 2.42 -18.78 -15.19
CA ALA A 372 2.54 -18.99 -16.63
C ALA A 372 3.00 -17.75 -17.42
N ASP A 373 3.18 -16.60 -16.76
CA ASP A 373 3.58 -15.37 -17.43
C ASP A 373 5.00 -15.49 -17.98
N LYS A 374 5.19 -14.96 -19.20
CA LYS A 374 6.51 -14.90 -19.85
C LYS A 374 7.20 -13.56 -19.66
N ASP A 375 6.39 -12.55 -19.38
CA ASP A 375 6.79 -11.17 -19.17
C ASP A 375 6.10 -10.66 -17.91
N ILE A 376 6.78 -9.78 -17.18
CA ILE A 376 6.17 -8.94 -16.13
C ILE A 376 6.26 -7.49 -16.54
N PHE A 377 5.45 -6.65 -15.89
CA PHE A 377 5.57 -5.21 -15.97
C PHE A 377 6.03 -4.68 -14.63
N TYR A 378 7.06 -3.83 -14.65
CA TYR A 378 7.48 -3.11 -13.45
C TYR A 378 7.49 -1.62 -13.74
N SER A 379 7.24 -0.83 -12.70
CA SER A 379 7.35 0.62 -12.76
C SER A 379 8.61 1.07 -12.03
N PHE A 380 9.30 2.07 -12.58
CA PHE A 380 10.42 2.73 -11.92
C PHE A 380 10.13 4.23 -11.77
N THR A 381 10.46 4.80 -10.61
CA THR A 381 10.29 6.21 -10.31
C THR A 381 11.43 6.74 -9.43
N SER A 382 11.65 8.04 -9.46
CA SER A 382 12.54 8.77 -8.55
C SER A 382 11.99 10.19 -8.34
N PHE A 383 12.62 11.03 -7.53
CA PHE A 383 12.09 12.37 -7.22
C PHE A 383 11.88 13.26 -8.45
N THR A 384 12.73 13.10 -9.47
CA THR A 384 12.69 13.86 -10.73
C THR A 384 12.50 12.95 -11.94
N TYR A 385 12.25 11.65 -11.71
CA TYR A 385 11.99 10.66 -12.76
C TYR A 385 10.53 10.19 -12.64
N PRO A 386 9.62 10.73 -13.48
CA PRO A 386 8.23 10.32 -13.52
C PRO A 386 8.08 8.81 -13.66
N THR A 387 7.05 8.24 -13.01
CA THR A 387 6.79 6.81 -13.04
C THR A 387 6.72 6.28 -14.47
N THR A 388 7.69 5.45 -14.83
CA THR A 388 7.85 4.89 -16.18
C THR A 388 7.71 3.38 -16.09
N ILE A 389 6.95 2.80 -17.01
CA ILE A 389 6.63 1.37 -17.03
C ILE A 389 7.58 0.68 -18.00
N PHE A 390 8.12 -0.46 -17.56
CA PHE A 390 8.97 -1.34 -18.34
C PHE A 390 8.31 -2.72 -18.43
N LYS A 391 8.37 -3.31 -19.63
CA LYS A 391 8.10 -4.74 -19.83
C LYS A 391 9.41 -5.50 -19.66
N TYR A 392 9.40 -6.55 -18.84
CA TYR A 392 10.56 -7.38 -18.57
C TYR A 392 10.31 -8.81 -19.04
N ASN A 393 11.12 -9.28 -19.97
CA ASN A 393 11.06 -10.68 -20.40
C ASN A 393 11.83 -11.57 -19.41
N ILE A 394 11.12 -12.51 -18.76
CA ILE A 394 11.64 -13.31 -17.66
C ILE A 394 12.76 -14.26 -18.10
N ALA A 395 12.61 -14.84 -19.30
CA ALA A 395 13.57 -15.79 -19.85
C ALA A 395 14.87 -15.13 -20.28
N SER A 396 14.78 -14.05 -21.07
CA SER A 396 15.96 -13.37 -21.62
C SER A 396 16.58 -12.35 -20.66
N GLY A 397 15.85 -11.90 -19.64
CA GLY A 397 16.28 -10.85 -18.71
C GLY A 397 16.29 -9.45 -19.31
N LYS A 398 15.50 -9.20 -20.36
CA LYS A 398 15.50 -7.92 -21.10
C LYS A 398 14.37 -7.02 -20.61
N SER A 399 14.73 -5.83 -20.10
CA SER A 399 13.81 -4.71 -19.89
C SER A 399 13.64 -3.90 -21.17
N THR A 400 12.41 -3.60 -21.56
CA THR A 400 12.07 -2.66 -22.63
C THR A 400 11.12 -1.60 -22.09
N LEU A 401 11.34 -0.33 -22.47
CA LEU A 401 10.39 0.74 -22.20
C LEU A 401 9.01 0.33 -22.74
N TYR A 402 8.01 0.32 -21.87
CA TYR A 402 6.62 0.08 -22.26
C TYR A 402 5.89 1.41 -22.40
N GLU A 403 6.00 2.28 -21.39
CA GLU A 403 5.31 3.56 -21.36
C GLU A 403 6.07 4.57 -20.49
N ALA A 404 6.21 5.81 -20.95
CA ALA A 404 6.76 6.92 -20.19
C ALA A 404 5.83 8.13 -20.28
N PRO A 405 5.46 8.76 -19.17
CA PRO A 405 4.56 9.91 -19.21
C PRO A 405 5.26 11.12 -19.85
N THR A 406 4.50 11.90 -20.60
CA THR A 406 4.94 13.23 -21.05
C THR A 406 4.64 14.23 -19.95
N VAL A 407 5.67 14.88 -19.40
CA VAL A 407 5.56 15.81 -18.27
C VAL A 407 5.98 17.22 -18.67
N ASP A 408 5.37 18.22 -18.03
CA ASP A 408 5.62 19.64 -18.29
C ASP A 408 6.75 20.21 -17.41
N PHE A 409 7.89 19.52 -17.38
CA PHE A 409 9.15 20.01 -16.81
C PHE A 409 10.32 19.23 -17.41
N ASN A 410 11.54 19.77 -17.30
CA ASN A 410 12.75 19.07 -17.72
C ASN A 410 13.45 18.40 -16.51
N PRO A 411 13.43 17.06 -16.39
CA PRO A 411 14.14 16.33 -15.33
C PRO A 411 15.62 16.69 -15.18
N ASP A 412 16.30 17.01 -16.28
CA ASP A 412 17.73 17.28 -16.29
C ASP A 412 18.10 18.61 -15.61
N GLU A 413 17.14 19.48 -15.33
CA GLU A 413 17.36 20.72 -14.59
C GLU A 413 17.50 20.50 -13.07
N TYR A 414 17.24 19.28 -12.58
CA TYR A 414 17.21 18.97 -11.16
C TYR A 414 18.29 17.96 -10.81
N GLU A 415 18.71 17.98 -9.55
CA GLU A 415 19.62 16.98 -9.00
C GLU A 415 19.09 16.42 -7.68
N THR A 416 19.38 15.15 -7.45
CA THR A 416 19.12 14.46 -6.18
C THR A 416 20.47 14.04 -5.60
N ARG A 417 20.70 14.36 -4.33
CA ARG A 417 21.86 13.91 -3.57
C ARG A 417 21.40 13.10 -2.37
N GLN A 418 22.03 11.95 -2.16
CA GLN A 418 21.87 11.19 -0.92
C GLN A 418 23.02 11.54 0.02
N VAL A 419 22.68 11.88 1.25
CA VAL A 419 23.64 12.18 2.32
C VAL A 419 23.35 11.32 3.54
N PHE A 420 24.34 11.20 4.43
CA PHE A 420 24.20 10.56 5.73
C PHE A 420 24.62 11.54 6.82
N TYR A 421 23.68 11.98 7.65
CA TYR A 421 23.97 12.85 8.78
C TYR A 421 24.00 12.05 10.09
N ALA A 422 24.69 12.57 11.11
CA ALA A 422 24.70 11.94 12.43
C ALA A 422 23.51 12.46 13.25
N SER A 423 22.72 11.55 13.79
CA SER A 423 21.74 11.86 14.84
C SER A 423 22.44 12.15 16.18
N LYS A 424 21.67 12.52 17.20
CA LYS A 424 22.16 12.85 18.54
C LYS A 424 23.03 11.75 19.18
N ASP A 425 22.71 10.48 18.92
CA ASP A 425 23.47 9.33 19.42
C ASP A 425 24.60 8.86 18.48
N GLY A 426 24.85 9.57 17.39
CA GLY A 426 25.87 9.25 16.39
C GLY A 426 25.40 8.32 15.27
N THR A 427 24.17 7.79 15.32
CA THR A 427 23.61 6.94 14.25
C THR A 427 23.57 7.71 12.94
N LYS A 428 23.98 7.06 11.84
CA LYS A 428 23.95 7.66 10.50
C LYS A 428 22.57 7.50 9.88
N ILE A 429 21.88 8.61 9.64
CA ILE A 429 20.54 8.62 9.05
C ILE A 429 20.67 9.04 7.57
N PRO A 430 20.10 8.28 6.61
CA PRO A 430 20.06 8.70 5.22
C PRO A 430 19.11 9.87 5.04
N MET A 431 19.41 10.74 4.08
CA MET A 431 18.50 11.76 3.61
C MET A 431 18.71 12.03 2.12
N PHE A 432 17.61 12.12 1.38
CA PHE A 432 17.63 12.66 0.04
C PHE A 432 17.41 14.17 0.06
N ILE A 433 18.23 14.90 -0.68
CA ILE A 433 18.09 16.34 -0.90
C ILE A 433 17.90 16.56 -2.40
N VAL A 434 16.82 17.22 -2.77
CA VAL A 434 16.41 17.45 -4.16
C VAL A 434 16.23 18.94 -4.39
N HIS A 435 16.87 19.47 -5.43
CA HIS A 435 16.74 20.87 -5.81
C HIS A 435 17.08 21.08 -7.28
N LYS A 436 16.77 22.28 -7.80
CA LYS A 436 17.18 22.72 -9.13
C LYS A 436 18.71 22.90 -9.17
N LYS A 437 19.36 22.48 -10.25
CA LYS A 437 20.80 22.66 -10.47
C LYS A 437 21.16 24.14 -10.49
N GLY A 438 22.36 24.46 -10.02
CA GLY A 438 22.85 25.84 -9.95
C GLY A 438 22.31 26.65 -8.76
N LEU A 439 21.52 26.06 -7.87
CA LEU A 439 21.09 26.69 -6.64
C LEU A 439 22.30 27.01 -5.74
N GLU A 440 22.38 28.25 -5.27
CA GLU A 440 23.43 28.67 -4.34
C GLU A 440 23.19 28.08 -2.94
N LEU A 441 24.19 27.41 -2.36
CA LEU A 441 24.12 26.88 -1.00
C LEU A 441 24.47 27.96 0.04
N ASN A 442 23.64 29.01 0.09
CA ASN A 442 23.88 30.22 0.89
C ASN A 442 23.07 30.29 2.21
N GLY A 443 22.34 29.22 2.54
CA GLY A 443 21.53 29.11 3.77
C GLY A 443 20.20 29.87 3.75
N LYS A 444 19.76 30.40 2.60
CA LYS A 444 18.50 31.16 2.46
C LYS A 444 17.44 30.47 1.60
N ASN A 445 17.73 29.27 1.10
CA ASN A 445 16.81 28.55 0.23
C ASN A 445 15.57 28.09 1.02
N PRO A 446 14.34 28.38 0.57
CA PRO A 446 13.15 27.85 1.20
C PRO A 446 13.21 26.32 1.14
N THR A 447 13.08 25.66 2.30
CA THR A 447 13.30 24.21 2.41
C THR A 447 12.09 23.53 3.03
N LEU A 448 11.61 22.46 2.39
CA LEU A 448 10.58 21.57 2.90
C LEU A 448 11.26 20.27 3.34
N LEU A 449 11.31 20.07 4.66
CA LEU A 449 11.78 18.83 5.28
C LEU A 449 10.58 17.91 5.56
N TYR A 450 10.59 16.72 4.98
CA TYR A 450 9.50 15.75 5.09
C TYR A 450 9.97 14.43 5.69
N GLY A 451 9.32 13.97 6.75
CA GLY A 451 9.64 12.71 7.42
C GLY A 451 8.40 11.95 7.87
N TYR A 452 8.58 10.66 8.20
CA TYR A 452 7.53 9.79 8.73
C TYR A 452 8.00 9.04 9.98
N GLY A 453 8.95 8.11 9.84
CA GLY A 453 9.65 7.48 10.99
C GLY A 453 8.76 6.61 11.89
N GLY A 454 8.12 5.58 11.33
CA GLY A 454 7.30 4.66 12.12
C GLY A 454 6.73 3.51 11.30
N PHE A 455 6.17 2.52 12.01
CA PHE A 455 5.36 1.45 11.44
C PHE A 455 6.05 0.61 10.35
N ASN A 456 7.39 0.55 10.37
CA ASN A 456 8.19 -0.15 9.37
C ASN A 456 8.01 0.39 7.93
N VAL A 457 7.52 1.63 7.77
CA VAL A 457 7.35 2.28 6.47
C VAL A 457 8.70 2.82 5.99
N SER A 458 9.10 2.48 4.77
CA SER A 458 10.28 3.02 4.11
C SER A 458 9.92 4.17 3.17
N LEU A 459 10.53 5.35 3.36
CA LEU A 459 10.34 6.48 2.44
C LEU A 459 11.32 6.39 1.26
N THR A 460 10.99 5.60 0.25
CA THR A 460 11.80 5.46 -0.98
C THR A 460 11.59 6.64 -1.97
N PRO A 461 12.50 6.87 -2.93
CA PRO A 461 12.35 7.91 -3.93
C PRO A 461 11.08 7.75 -4.77
N GLY A 462 10.31 8.82 -4.92
CA GLY A 462 9.07 8.81 -5.70
C GLY A 462 8.72 10.16 -6.29
N PHE A 463 8.25 10.14 -7.54
CA PHE A 463 7.83 11.34 -8.26
C PHE A 463 6.47 11.85 -7.73
N VAL A 464 6.41 13.15 -7.43
CA VAL A 464 5.17 13.83 -7.04
C VAL A 464 5.14 15.19 -7.75
N PRO A 465 4.14 15.48 -8.61
CA PRO A 465 4.12 16.71 -9.41
C PRO A 465 4.21 18.00 -8.58
N SER A 466 3.55 18.05 -7.42
CA SER A 466 3.58 19.23 -6.53
C SER A 466 4.98 19.57 -6.01
N ARG A 467 5.87 18.58 -5.88
CA ARG A 467 7.27 18.82 -5.50
C ARG A 467 8.00 19.61 -6.58
N ILE A 468 7.73 19.36 -7.86
CA ILE A 468 8.38 20.12 -8.93
C ILE A 468 8.02 21.61 -8.86
N VAL A 469 6.76 21.96 -8.57
CA VAL A 469 6.36 23.36 -8.36
C VAL A 469 7.14 24.01 -7.23
N TRP A 470 7.41 23.27 -6.15
CA TRP A 470 8.26 23.74 -5.06
C TRP A 470 9.70 24.00 -5.53
N LEU A 471 10.31 23.04 -6.25
CA LEU A 471 11.69 23.14 -6.72
C LEU A 471 11.88 24.25 -7.77
N GLU A 472 10.93 24.43 -8.69
CA GLU A 472 10.93 25.50 -9.70
C GLU A 472 10.97 26.90 -9.08
N ASN A 473 10.42 27.06 -7.87
CA ASN A 473 10.39 28.32 -7.13
C ASN A 473 11.58 28.49 -6.18
N GLY A 474 12.71 27.79 -6.45
CA GLY A 474 13.93 27.86 -5.64
C GLY A 474 13.86 27.03 -4.36
N GLY A 475 12.85 26.17 -4.23
CA GLY A 475 12.69 25.27 -3.09
C GLY A 475 13.70 24.14 -3.06
N VAL A 476 14.06 23.72 -1.85
CA VAL A 476 14.77 22.46 -1.57
C VAL A 476 13.79 21.49 -0.93
N PHE A 477 13.71 20.26 -1.44
CA PHE A 477 12.98 19.18 -0.78
C PHE A 477 13.98 18.22 -0.12
N ALA A 478 13.79 17.97 1.16
CA ALA A 478 14.63 17.07 1.94
C ALA A 478 13.78 15.96 2.58
N GLN A 479 14.19 14.71 2.41
CA GLN A 479 13.49 13.53 2.92
C GLN A 479 14.45 12.65 3.73
N PRO A 480 14.57 12.87 5.06
CA PRO A 480 15.30 11.97 5.94
C PRO A 480 14.55 10.66 6.14
N ASN A 481 15.30 9.57 6.18
CA ASN A 481 14.83 8.20 6.39
C ASN A 481 15.00 7.79 7.85
N LEU A 482 14.15 8.38 8.70
CA LEU A 482 14.22 8.31 10.16
C LEU A 482 14.09 6.88 10.69
N ARG A 483 14.65 6.61 11.88
CA ARG A 483 14.33 5.39 12.63
C ARG A 483 12.83 5.28 12.91
N GLY A 484 12.37 4.08 13.21
CA GLY A 484 10.94 3.76 13.18
C GLY A 484 10.44 3.33 11.80
N GLY A 485 11.11 3.78 10.73
CA GLY A 485 10.88 3.29 9.37
C GLY A 485 11.43 1.87 9.14
N GLY A 486 11.29 1.38 7.91
CA GLY A 486 11.69 0.03 7.50
C GLY A 486 12.97 -0.03 6.67
N GLU A 487 13.68 1.08 6.48
CA GLU A 487 14.77 1.20 5.49
C GLU A 487 15.96 0.26 5.76
N TYR A 488 16.24 -0.02 7.04
CA TYR A 488 17.27 -0.96 7.49
C TYR A 488 16.66 -2.07 8.37
N GLY A 489 15.44 -2.47 8.02
CA GLY A 489 14.75 -3.63 8.56
C GLY A 489 14.22 -3.44 9.97
N GLU A 490 13.89 -4.56 10.61
CA GLU A 490 13.23 -4.56 11.91
C GLU A 490 14.04 -3.82 12.99
N LYS A 491 15.37 -3.88 12.95
CA LYS A 491 16.22 -3.14 13.89
C LYS A 491 16.02 -1.63 13.78
N TRP A 492 15.89 -1.11 12.56
CA TRP A 492 15.61 0.30 12.30
C TRP A 492 14.24 0.72 12.79
N HIS A 493 13.24 -0.15 12.56
CA HIS A 493 11.88 0.05 13.03
C HIS A 493 11.83 0.09 14.56
N LEU A 494 12.32 -0.95 15.23
CA LEU A 494 12.24 -1.07 16.69
C LEU A 494 12.95 0.07 17.41
N ALA A 495 14.04 0.59 16.84
CA ALA A 495 14.79 1.75 17.36
C ALA A 495 13.99 3.07 17.38
N GLY A 496 12.79 3.11 16.78
CA GLY A 496 11.86 4.24 16.81
C GLY A 496 10.47 3.91 17.37
N THR A 497 10.33 2.84 18.16
CA THR A 497 9.03 2.43 18.74
C THR A 497 8.95 2.59 20.26
N LYS A 498 7.72 2.71 20.77
CA LYS A 498 7.42 2.70 22.22
C LYS A 498 8.28 3.71 22.99
N LEU A 499 9.09 3.25 23.94
CA LEU A 499 9.97 4.10 24.76
C LEU A 499 11.17 4.67 23.99
N GLN A 500 11.43 4.19 22.76
CA GLN A 500 12.47 4.68 21.87
C GLN A 500 11.95 5.69 20.84
N LYS A 501 10.66 6.06 20.88
CA LYS A 501 10.07 6.98 19.89
C LYS A 501 10.77 8.33 19.82
N GLN A 502 11.41 8.77 20.91
CA GLN A 502 12.22 9.99 20.95
C GLN A 502 13.35 9.99 19.91
N ASN A 503 13.92 8.83 19.58
CA ASN A 503 14.98 8.72 18.57
C ASN A 503 14.50 9.22 17.19
N VAL A 504 13.23 9.00 16.86
CA VAL A 504 12.65 9.49 15.60
C VAL A 504 12.64 11.02 15.55
N PHE A 505 12.31 11.65 16.68
CA PHE A 505 12.29 13.11 16.80
C PHE A 505 13.71 13.66 16.80
N ASP A 506 14.64 13.00 17.49
CA ASP A 506 16.05 13.39 17.53
C ASP A 506 16.71 13.26 16.14
N ASP A 507 16.36 12.22 15.36
CA ASP A 507 16.76 12.08 13.96
C ASP A 507 16.23 13.25 13.13
N PHE A 508 14.94 13.59 13.28
CA PHE A 508 14.32 14.66 12.49
C PHE A 508 14.82 16.07 12.85
N ILE A 509 15.23 16.29 14.11
CA ILE A 509 15.86 17.55 14.55
C ILE A 509 17.29 17.67 14.00
N ALA A 510 17.99 16.56 13.84
CA ALA A 510 19.35 16.53 13.31
C ALA A 510 19.40 16.67 11.77
N ALA A 511 18.31 16.32 11.08
CA ALA A 511 18.11 16.58 9.65
C ALA A 511 17.91 18.07 9.37
#